data_AF-B1I5M5-F1
#
_entry.id   AF-B1I5M5-F1
#
_cell.length_a   1.000
_cell.length_b   1.000
_cell.length_c   1.000
_cell.angle_alpha   90.00
_cell.angle_beta   90.00
_cell.angle_gamma   90.00
#
_symmetry.space_group_name_H-M   'P 1'
#
loop_
_entity.id
_entity.type
_entity.pdbx_description
1 polymer ?
#
loop_
_entity_poly.entity_id
_entity_poly.type
_entity_poly.pdbx_seq_one_letter_code
_entity_poly.pdbx_strand_id
1 'polypeptide(L)'
;MTDEKPKAGLDPDGIPPEEAAERLAVSPKSIWEWLRQGKLKGVRAGRLWRIRERDLEAFLDPVLHTLEKAPEDDEPLTEEDKKAVAEAEKAIAQGKTKPWEQVKREMGL
;
A
#
# COMPACT_ATOMS: atom_id res chain seq x y z
N MET A 1 4.70 35.00 2.18
CA MET A 1 3.63 35.39 3.12
C MET A 1 2.46 34.46 2.81
N THR A 2 2.27 33.31 3.43
CA THR A 2 2.75 32.76 4.69
C THR A 2 3.16 31.31 4.48
N ASP A 3 4.35 30.98 4.98
CA ASP A 3 4.81 29.63 5.25
C ASP A 3 3.93 29.09 6.38
N GLU A 4 3.06 28.12 6.09
CA GLU A 4 2.39 27.35 7.14
C GLU A 4 2.82 25.90 7.01
N LYS A 5 3.92 25.58 7.71
CA LYS A 5 4.42 24.21 7.86
C LYS A 5 3.29 23.25 8.23
N PRO A 6 3.16 22.10 7.55
CA PRO A 6 2.18 21.10 7.94
C PRO A 6 2.53 20.53 9.32
N LYS A 7 1.56 20.54 10.25
CA LYS A 7 1.73 19.91 11.56
C LYS A 7 1.83 18.39 11.38
N ALA A 8 2.92 17.83 11.88
CA ALA A 8 3.24 16.41 11.83
C ALA A 8 2.05 15.54 12.30
N GLY A 9 1.63 14.59 11.45
CA GLY A 9 0.69 13.52 11.79
C GLY A 9 -0.68 13.56 11.10
N LEU A 10 -0.95 14.50 10.20
CA LEU A 10 -2.26 14.63 9.55
C LEU A 10 -2.12 14.65 8.03
N ASP A 11 -2.57 13.58 7.36
CA ASP A 11 -2.65 13.55 5.90
C ASP A 11 -3.87 14.39 5.48
N PRO A 12 -3.69 15.53 4.78
CA PRO A 12 -4.78 16.39 4.34
C PRO A 12 -5.63 15.77 3.22
N ASP A 13 -5.16 14.68 2.61
CA ASP A 13 -5.71 14.10 1.36
C ASP A 13 -6.74 12.98 1.58
N GLY A 14 -7.14 12.68 2.82
CA GLY A 14 -8.14 11.65 3.10
C GLY A 14 -9.59 12.08 2.82
N ILE A 15 -10.44 11.12 2.45
CA ILE A 15 -11.87 11.36 2.20
C ILE A 15 -12.71 11.19 3.49
N PRO A 16 -13.85 11.89 3.63
CA PRO A 16 -14.76 11.67 4.76
C PRO A 16 -15.44 10.29 4.68
N PRO A 17 -15.88 9.73 5.82
CA PRO A 17 -16.60 8.45 5.88
C PRO A 17 -17.84 8.37 4.98
N GLU A 18 -18.53 9.50 4.81
CA GLU A 18 -19.73 9.60 3.98
C GLU A 18 -19.39 9.41 2.49
N GLU A 19 -18.30 10.02 2.03
CA GLU A 19 -17.83 9.87 0.64
C GLU A 19 -17.28 8.46 0.40
N ALA A 20 -16.58 7.87 1.38
CA ALA A 20 -16.16 6.47 1.29
C ALA A 20 -17.36 5.52 1.17
N ALA A 21 -18.47 5.81 1.86
CA ALA A 21 -19.69 5.01 1.78
C ALA A 21 -20.31 5.05 0.38
N GLU A 22 -20.35 6.22 -0.23
CA GLU A 22 -20.84 6.41 -1.61
C GLU A 22 -19.98 5.64 -2.62
N ARG A 23 -18.64 5.74 -2.50
CA ARG A 23 -17.70 5.03 -3.39
C ARG A 23 -17.83 3.52 -3.30
N LEU A 24 -18.00 2.99 -2.08
CA LEU A 24 -18.18 1.56 -1.85
C LEU A 24 -19.63 1.09 -2.09
N ALA A 25 -20.56 2.01 -2.37
CA ALA A 25 -22.00 1.74 -2.45
C ALA A 25 -22.55 1.03 -1.21
N VAL A 26 -22.10 1.43 -0.01
CA VAL A 26 -22.56 0.91 1.28
C VAL A 26 -23.20 1.99 2.13
N SER A 27 -23.83 1.61 3.23
CA SER A 27 -24.38 2.59 4.17
C SER A 27 -23.25 3.32 4.93
N PRO A 28 -23.37 4.64 5.22
CA PRO A 28 -22.42 5.34 6.07
C PRO A 28 -22.24 4.68 7.44
N LYS A 29 -23.33 4.09 7.97
CA LYS A 29 -23.30 3.32 9.23
C LYS A 29 -22.29 2.16 9.15
N SER A 30 -22.21 1.46 8.03
CA SER A 30 -21.26 0.35 7.82
C SER A 30 -19.81 0.84 7.89
N ILE A 31 -19.50 1.99 7.25
CA ILE A 31 -18.17 2.61 7.34
C ILE A 31 -17.84 2.95 8.79
N TRP A 32 -18.76 3.60 9.51
CA TRP A 32 -18.56 3.93 10.93
C TRP A 32 -18.37 2.70 11.82
N GLU A 33 -19.10 1.61 11.56
CA GLU A 33 -18.92 0.34 12.26
C GLU A 33 -17.55 -0.28 11.97
N TRP A 34 -17.08 -0.26 10.72
CA TRP A 34 -15.76 -0.77 10.37
C TRP A 34 -14.61 0.05 10.93
N LEU A 35 -14.74 1.39 10.95
CA LEU A 35 -13.80 2.28 11.63
C LEU A 35 -13.76 2.00 13.14
N ARG A 36 -14.92 1.84 13.78
CA ARG A 36 -15.02 1.52 15.22
C ARG A 36 -14.44 0.13 15.55
N GLN A 37 -14.63 -0.84 14.67
CA GLN A 37 -14.09 -2.20 14.81
C GLN A 37 -12.60 -2.29 14.44
N GLY A 38 -12.00 -1.22 13.89
CA GLY A 38 -10.63 -1.23 13.38
C GLY A 38 -10.43 -2.06 12.11
N LYS A 39 -11.51 -2.44 11.41
CA LYS A 39 -11.47 -3.18 10.15
C LYS A 39 -11.07 -2.29 8.98
N LEU A 40 -11.53 -1.05 9.00
CA LEU A 40 -11.12 0.01 8.08
C LEU A 40 -10.25 0.99 8.86
N LYS A 41 -9.09 1.34 8.31
CA LYS A 41 -8.21 2.34 8.91
C LYS A 41 -8.73 3.74 8.61
N GLY A 42 -8.63 4.62 9.60
CA GLY A 42 -9.01 6.02 9.46
C GLY A 42 -8.30 6.88 10.50
N VAL A 43 -8.00 8.12 10.12
CA VAL A 43 -7.29 9.10 10.94
C VAL A 43 -8.29 10.10 11.49
N ARG A 44 -8.19 10.37 12.79
CA ARG A 44 -8.98 11.41 13.44
C ARG A 44 -8.27 12.76 13.37
N ALA A 45 -8.77 13.64 12.52
CA ALA A 45 -8.36 15.02 12.33
C ALA A 45 -9.15 15.96 13.25
N GLY A 46 -8.83 15.95 14.55
CA GLY A 46 -9.58 16.72 15.56
C GLY A 46 -11.03 16.24 15.71
N ARG A 47 -11.99 16.96 15.11
CA ARG A 47 -13.42 16.58 15.09
C ARG A 47 -13.82 15.78 13.86
N LEU A 48 -12.97 15.73 12.83
CA LEU A 48 -13.27 15.11 11.55
C LEU A 48 -12.59 13.74 11.46
N TRP A 49 -13.25 12.79 10.80
CA TRP A 49 -12.64 11.53 10.40
C TRP A 49 -12.22 11.61 8.93
N ARG A 50 -11.09 11.01 8.62
CA ARG A 50 -10.50 10.95 7.29
C ARG A 50 -10.01 9.54 7.02
N ILE A 51 -10.40 8.97 5.89
CA ILE A 51 -9.95 7.66 5.41
C ILE A 51 -9.00 7.94 4.24
N ARG A 52 -7.78 7.40 4.28
CA ARG A 52 -6.86 7.57 3.15
C ARG A 52 -7.33 6.66 2.01
N GLU A 53 -7.17 7.10 0.77
CA GLU A 53 -7.57 6.29 -0.40
C GLU A 53 -6.92 4.89 -0.37
N ARG A 54 -5.63 4.83 -0.04
CA ARG A 54 -4.88 3.59 0.10
C ARG A 54 -5.46 2.63 1.14
N ASP A 55 -6.00 3.16 2.25
CA ASP A 55 -6.61 2.33 3.29
C ASP A 55 -7.95 1.74 2.81
N LEU A 56 -8.68 2.47 1.96
CA LEU A 56 -9.91 1.99 1.33
C LEU A 56 -9.61 0.91 0.27
N GLU A 57 -8.58 1.11 -0.53
CA GLU A 57 -8.12 0.15 -1.54
C GLU A 57 -7.61 -1.14 -0.87
N ALA A 58 -6.78 -1.02 0.18
CA ALA A 58 -6.30 -2.15 0.96
C ALA A 58 -7.40 -2.92 1.71
N PHE A 59 -8.52 -2.25 2.01
CA PHE A 59 -9.69 -2.90 2.59
C PHE A 59 -10.44 -3.78 1.57
N LEU A 60 -10.42 -3.42 0.29
CA LEU A 60 -11.12 -4.15 -0.78
C LEU A 60 -10.27 -5.23 -1.45
N ASP A 61 -8.97 -5.04 -1.55
CA ASP A 61 -8.06 -5.96 -2.22
C ASP A 61 -7.55 -7.03 -1.24
N PRO A 62 -7.94 -8.32 -1.42
CA PRO A 62 -7.48 -9.40 -0.55
C PRO A 62 -5.96 -9.58 -0.57
N VAL A 63 -5.31 -9.35 -1.71
CA VAL A 63 -3.85 -9.47 -1.84
C VAL A 63 -3.17 -8.32 -1.09
N LEU A 64 -3.60 -7.08 -1.33
CA LEU A 64 -3.05 -5.92 -0.63
C LEU A 64 -3.26 -6.03 0.89
N HIS A 65 -4.41 -6.54 1.32
CA HIS A 65 -4.70 -6.83 2.71
C HIS A 65 -3.75 -7.87 3.33
N THR A 66 -3.48 -8.96 2.61
CA THR A 66 -2.53 -9.99 3.07
C THR A 66 -1.10 -9.46 3.17
N LEU A 67 -0.67 -8.62 2.22
CA LEU A 67 0.65 -8.00 2.23
C LEU A 67 0.79 -6.98 3.36
N GLU A 68 -0.23 -6.18 3.66
CA GLU A 68 -0.20 -5.22 4.76
C GLU A 68 -0.19 -5.87 6.15
N LYS A 69 -0.88 -7.01 6.29
CA LYS A 69 -0.93 -7.79 7.54
C LYS A 69 0.15 -8.84 7.66
N ALA A 70 0.90 -9.09 6.59
CA ALA A 70 2.05 -9.96 6.67
C ALA A 70 2.99 -9.41 7.75
N PRO A 71 3.54 -10.26 8.63
CA PRO A 71 4.57 -9.82 9.54
C PRO A 71 5.69 -9.16 8.72
N GLU A 72 6.25 -8.07 9.24
CA GLU A 72 7.45 -7.50 8.64
C GLU A 72 8.52 -8.60 8.63
N ASP A 73 9.15 -8.79 7.46
CA ASP A 73 10.25 -9.73 7.32
C ASP A 73 11.51 -9.10 7.92
N ASP A 74 11.65 -9.30 9.23
CA ASP A 74 12.78 -8.81 10.03
C ASP A 74 14.00 -9.74 9.94
N GLU A 75 13.96 -10.80 9.11
CA GLU A 75 15.11 -11.66 8.93
C GLU A 75 16.25 -10.88 8.25
N PRO A 76 17.46 -10.91 8.81
CA PRO A 76 18.57 -10.20 8.20
C PRO A 76 18.89 -10.83 6.85
N LEU A 77 19.14 -9.98 5.84
CA LEU A 77 19.65 -10.44 4.55
C LEU A 77 20.80 -11.41 4.74
N THR A 78 20.62 -12.64 4.27
CA THR A 78 21.64 -13.67 4.39
C THR A 78 22.80 -13.38 3.44
N GLU A 79 23.95 -14.03 3.67
CA GLU A 79 25.07 -13.95 2.73
C GLU A 79 24.72 -14.56 1.36
N GLU A 80 23.80 -15.53 1.34
CA GLU A 80 23.28 -16.11 0.11
C GLU A 80 22.46 -15.08 -0.68
N ASP A 81 21.56 -14.35 -0.02
CA ASP A 81 20.74 -13.30 -0.67
C ASP A 81 21.62 -12.20 -1.25
N LYS A 82 22.59 -11.71 -0.47
CA LYS A 82 23.55 -10.68 -0.92
C LYS A 82 24.33 -11.16 -2.14
N LYS A 83 24.74 -12.43 -2.14
CA LYS A 83 25.46 -13.03 -3.25
C LYS A 83 24.57 -13.18 -4.49
N ALA A 84 23.32 -13.59 -4.32
CA ALA A 84 22.35 -13.70 -5.42
C ALA A 84 22.08 -12.32 -6.05
N VAL A 85 21.91 -11.28 -5.25
CA VAL A 85 21.77 -9.89 -5.73
C VAL A 85 23.01 -9.45 -6.50
N ALA A 86 24.21 -9.67 -5.94
CA ALA A 86 25.47 -9.32 -6.61
C ALA A 86 25.68 -10.10 -7.93
N GLU A 87 25.22 -11.34 -8.01
CA GLU A 87 25.21 -12.13 -9.24
C GLU A 87 24.25 -11.55 -10.28
N ALA A 88 23.03 -11.21 -9.86
CA ALA A 88 22.03 -10.58 -10.72
C ALA A 88 22.53 -9.23 -11.29
N GLU A 89 23.15 -8.38 -10.45
CA GLU A 89 23.76 -7.12 -10.88
C GLU A 89 24.85 -7.34 -11.93
N LYS A 90 25.72 -8.34 -11.72
CA LYS A 90 26.75 -8.71 -12.70
C LYS A 90 26.13 -9.21 -14.00
N ALA A 91 25.06 -9.99 -13.94
CA ALA A 91 24.35 -10.46 -15.13
C ALA A 91 23.74 -9.28 -15.92
N ILE A 92 23.13 -8.32 -15.23
CA ILE A 92 22.63 -7.07 -15.82
C ILE A 92 23.76 -6.29 -16.49
N ALA A 93 24.87 -6.06 -15.79
CA ALA A 93 26.03 -5.33 -16.31
C ALA A 93 26.67 -6.02 -17.54
N GLN A 94 26.61 -7.35 -17.61
CA GLN A 94 27.10 -8.15 -18.73
C GLN A 94 26.08 -8.31 -19.86
N GLY A 95 24.87 -7.73 -19.72
CA GLY A 95 23.80 -7.87 -20.70
C GLY A 95 23.23 -9.30 -20.80
N LYS A 96 23.45 -10.14 -19.79
CA LYS A 96 22.98 -11.54 -19.72
C LYS A 96 21.54 -11.65 -19.22
N THR A 97 20.72 -10.62 -19.44
CA THR A 97 19.32 -10.57 -19.02
C THR A 97 18.40 -10.57 -20.22
N LYS A 98 17.25 -11.23 -20.12
CA LYS A 98 16.19 -11.13 -21.12
C LYS A 98 15.21 -10.02 -20.73
N PRO A 99 14.80 -9.14 -21.66
CA PRO A 99 13.69 -8.22 -21.43
C PRO A 99 12.41 -8.99 -21.08
N TRP A 100 11.60 -8.44 -20.18
CA TRP A 100 10.36 -9.08 -19.71
C TRP A 100 9.40 -9.44 -20.85
N GLU A 101 9.31 -8.58 -21.87
CA GLU A 101 8.50 -8.82 -23.06
C GLU A 101 8.99 -9.99 -23.92
N GLN A 102 10.31 -10.24 -23.94
CA GLN A 102 10.86 -11.41 -24.63
C GLN A 102 10.50 -12.70 -23.87
N VAL A 103 10.60 -12.69 -22.55
CA VAL A 103 10.25 -13.85 -21.71
C VAL A 103 8.77 -14.21 -21.87
N LYS A 104 7.86 -13.24 -21.85
CA LYS A 104 6.43 -13.48 -22.10
C LYS A 104 6.18 -14.14 -23.46
N ARG A 105 6.81 -13.63 -24.52
CA ARG A 105 6.70 -14.22 -25.87
C ARG A 105 7.18 -15.67 -25.92
N GLU A 106 8.28 -15.98 -25.25
CA GLU A 106 8.81 -17.36 -25.16
C GLU A 106 7.87 -18.29 -24.36
N MET A 107 7.24 -17.76 -23.31
CA MET A 107 6.37 -18.53 -22.39
C MET A 107 4.87 -18.50 -22.77
N GLY A 108 4.49 -17.79 -23.83
CA GLY A 108 3.10 -17.68 -24.30
C GLY A 108 2.16 -16.92 -23.36
N LEU A 109 2.70 -15.98 -22.57
CA LEU A 109 1.98 -15.11 -21.64
C LEU A 109 1.56 -13.77 -22.26
#